data_AF-A0A9W6JVQ9-F1
#
_entry.id   AF-A0A9W6JVQ9-F1
#
_cell.length_a   1.000
_cell.length_b   1.000
_cell.length_c   1.000
_cell.angle_alpha   90.00
_cell.angle_beta   90.00
_cell.angle_gamma   90.00
#
_symmetry.space_group_name_H-M   'P 1'
#
loop_
_entity.id
_entity.type
_entity.pdbx_description
1 polymer ?
#
loop_
_entity_poly.entity_id
_entity_poly.type
_entity_poly.pdbx_seq_one_letter_code
_entity_poly.pdbx_strand_id
1 'polypeptide(L)'
;MASFTLREFSDVISRAEARRNLKKLDNQFKGLAARGLLTQASAYFGPRGALLFPEIECYRARLLIALIEAGGIASDDLAQFNVAVGRSLPMVVASLGEASPPFWLMAVDRIRDPETDEVRASYPHWIRDDRPLGSLHTDLLQPDPEGFTLDTIGPIEMVQTVPVTRLLLPLWRQFRKHETAHA
;
A
#
# COMPACT_ATOMS: atom_id res chain seq x y z
N MET A 1 8.60 15.84 9.62
CA MET A 1 7.90 14.54 9.57
C MET A 1 8.63 13.56 10.47
N ALA A 2 7.90 12.82 11.30
CA ALA A 2 8.51 11.73 12.07
C ALA A 2 9.10 10.68 11.11
N SER A 3 10.29 10.19 11.45
CA SER A 3 10.99 9.15 10.69
C SER A 3 11.29 7.98 11.61
N PHE A 4 11.23 6.77 11.06
CA PHE A 4 11.28 5.52 11.81
C PHE A 4 12.20 4.52 11.12
N THR A 5 12.77 3.62 11.90
CA THR A 5 13.48 2.44 11.42
C THR A 5 12.50 1.33 11.03
N LEU A 6 12.95 0.37 10.23
CA LEU A 6 12.14 -0.81 9.86
C LEU A 6 11.72 -1.65 11.08
N ARG A 7 12.52 -1.61 12.16
CA ARG A 7 12.18 -2.26 13.42
C ARG A 7 10.99 -1.56 14.09
N GLU A 8 11.00 -0.24 14.13
CA GLU A 8 9.89 0.54 14.68
C GLU A 8 8.61 0.35 13.85
N PHE A 9 8.70 0.25 12.51
CA PHE A 9 7.56 -0.16 11.67
C PHE A 9 7.01 -1.53 12.08
N SER A 10 7.89 -2.51 12.28
CA SER A 10 7.51 -3.86 12.71
C SER A 10 6.78 -3.85 14.04
N ASP A 11 7.28 -3.08 15.01
CA ASP A 11 6.68 -2.94 16.34
C ASP A 11 5.29 -2.28 16.26
N VAL A 12 5.14 -1.20 15.50
CA VAL A 12 3.85 -0.50 15.33
C VAL A 12 2.81 -1.43 14.71
N ILE A 13 3.16 -2.13 13.63
CA ILE A 13 2.25 -3.03 12.92
C ILE A 13 1.91 -4.25 13.78
N SER A 14 2.88 -4.81 14.49
CA SER A 14 2.64 -5.92 15.40
C SER A 14 1.63 -5.55 16.49
N ARG A 15 1.72 -4.34 17.06
CA ARG A 15 0.74 -3.83 18.02
C ARG A 15 -0.63 -3.55 17.40
N ALA A 16 -0.65 -2.94 16.22
CA ALA A 16 -1.89 -2.58 15.53
C ALA A 16 -2.72 -3.82 15.12
N GLU A 17 -2.04 -4.90 14.72
CA GLU A 17 -2.65 -6.09 14.15
C GLU A 17 -2.57 -7.34 15.04
N ALA A 18 -2.05 -7.19 16.26
CA ALA A 18 -1.78 -8.31 17.18
C ALA A 18 -0.94 -9.45 16.55
N ARG A 19 -0.03 -9.13 15.62
CA ARG A 19 0.85 -10.12 14.98
C ARG A 19 1.90 -10.60 15.97
N ARG A 20 2.00 -11.93 16.14
CA ARG A 20 2.95 -12.57 17.08
C ARG A 20 4.37 -12.71 16.54
N ASN A 21 4.57 -12.68 15.22
CA ASN A 21 5.87 -12.95 14.60
C ASN A 21 6.53 -11.67 14.06
N LEU A 22 7.15 -10.91 14.96
CA LEU A 22 7.88 -9.68 14.62
C LEU A 22 9.05 -9.92 13.66
N LYS A 23 9.79 -11.03 13.86
CA LYS A 23 10.99 -11.34 13.08
C LYS A 23 10.67 -11.59 11.60
N LYS A 24 9.55 -12.27 11.32
CA LYS A 24 9.09 -12.47 9.93
C LYS A 24 8.77 -11.13 9.28
N LEU A 25 8.08 -10.25 10.00
CA LEU A 25 7.66 -8.95 9.50
C LEU A 25 8.86 -8.03 9.21
N ASP A 26 9.84 -7.97 10.13
CA ASP A 26 11.09 -7.23 9.95
C ASP A 26 11.87 -7.72 8.72
N ASN A 27 11.96 -9.05 8.52
CA ASN A 27 12.58 -9.63 7.34
C ASN A 27 11.85 -9.28 6.05
N GLN A 28 10.51 -9.24 6.06
CA GLN A 28 9.72 -8.81 4.91
C GLN A 28 10.01 -7.34 4.56
N PHE A 29 10.08 -6.45 5.56
CA PHE A 29 10.41 -5.04 5.32
C PHE A 29 11.83 -4.82 4.81
N LYS A 30 12.81 -5.55 5.35
CA LYS A 30 14.18 -5.54 4.81
C LYS A 30 14.20 -5.97 3.35
N GLY A 31 13.43 -6.98 3.00
CA GLY A 31 13.25 -7.42 1.62
C GLY A 31 12.64 -6.35 0.71
N LEU A 32 11.65 -5.59 1.19
CA LEU A 32 11.07 -4.48 0.41
C LEU A 32 12.07 -3.33 0.23
N ALA A 33 12.77 -2.93 1.31
CA ALA A 33 13.76 -1.87 1.27
C ALA A 33 14.95 -2.21 0.34
N ALA A 34 15.46 -3.44 0.39
CA ALA A 34 16.56 -3.89 -0.45
C ALA A 34 16.22 -3.86 -1.95
N ARG A 35 14.93 -3.92 -2.31
CA ARG A 35 14.43 -3.82 -3.68
C ARG A 35 14.09 -2.39 -4.12
N GLY A 36 14.35 -1.39 -3.26
CA GLY A 36 13.99 0.00 -3.55
C GLY A 36 12.49 0.27 -3.56
N LEU A 37 11.69 -0.61 -2.94
CA LEU A 37 10.23 -0.42 -2.85
C LEU A 37 9.83 0.53 -1.70
N LEU A 38 10.78 0.89 -0.84
CA LEU A 38 10.62 1.86 0.24
C LEU A 38 11.61 3.02 0.07
N THR A 39 11.13 4.24 0.26
CA THR A 39 11.95 5.45 0.10
C THR A 39 12.50 5.92 1.44
N GLN A 40 13.82 6.01 1.55
CA GLN A 40 14.49 6.49 2.76
C GLN A 40 14.35 8.01 2.91
N ALA A 41 14.40 8.50 4.14
CA ALA A 41 14.53 9.93 4.42
C ALA A 41 15.96 10.39 4.05
N SER A 42 16.09 11.41 3.19
CA SER A 42 17.34 11.75 2.49
C SER A 42 18.46 12.34 3.34
N ALA A 43 18.23 12.64 4.63
CA ALA A 43 19.13 13.49 5.41
C ALA A 43 19.53 12.97 6.79
N TYR A 44 18.96 11.85 7.26
CA TYR A 44 19.15 11.43 8.66
C TYR A 44 19.32 9.92 8.79
N PHE A 45 20.38 9.53 9.51
CA PHE A 45 20.54 8.16 10.01
C PHE A 45 20.09 8.09 11.47
N GLY A 46 19.37 7.03 11.80
CA GLY A 46 18.94 6.73 13.15
C GLY A 46 20.08 6.20 14.02
N PRO A 47 19.75 5.76 15.24
CA PRO A 47 20.73 5.17 16.16
C PRO A 47 21.53 4.06 15.46
N ARG A 48 22.85 4.10 15.61
CA ARG A 48 23.80 3.13 15.01
C ARG A 48 23.82 3.11 13.47
N GLY A 49 23.48 4.22 12.82
CA GLY A 49 23.50 4.30 11.35
C GLY A 49 22.31 3.63 10.68
N ALA A 50 21.24 3.34 11.45
CA ALA A 50 20.04 2.73 10.89
C ALA A 50 19.38 3.65 9.87
N LEU A 51 18.93 3.08 8.75
CA LEU A 51 18.15 3.82 7.76
C LEU A 51 16.81 4.24 8.35
N LEU A 52 16.44 5.49 8.08
CA LEU A 52 15.18 6.07 8.51
C LEU A 52 14.23 6.22 7.32
N PHE A 53 12.96 5.97 7.58
CA PHE A 53 11.87 5.99 6.62
C PHE A 53 10.74 6.87 7.16
N PRO A 54 10.13 7.73 6.34
CA PRO A 54 9.01 8.55 6.79
C PRO A 54 7.78 7.67 7.09
N GLU A 55 6.89 8.16 7.96
CA GLU A 55 5.64 7.45 8.36
C GLU A 55 4.86 6.87 7.16
N ILE A 56 4.80 7.63 6.06
CA ILE A 56 4.07 7.23 4.84
C ILE A 56 4.54 5.88 4.29
N GLU A 57 5.82 5.57 4.45
CA GLU A 57 6.41 4.30 4.00
C GLU A 57 6.00 3.11 4.87
N CYS A 58 5.56 3.33 6.11
CA CYS A 58 4.98 2.28 6.95
C CYS A 58 3.66 1.78 6.33
N TYR A 59 2.78 2.70 5.95
CA TYR A 59 1.52 2.35 5.29
C TYR A 59 1.77 1.67 3.93
N ARG A 60 2.73 2.19 3.16
CA ARG A 60 3.15 1.61 1.88
C ARG A 60 3.63 0.18 2.06
N ALA A 61 4.58 -0.02 2.98
CA ALA A 61 5.14 -1.34 3.28
C ALA A 61 4.05 -2.32 3.71
N ARG A 62 3.11 -1.86 4.54
CA ARG A 62 2.01 -2.73 5.00
C ARG A 62 1.09 -3.16 3.86
N LEU A 63 0.77 -2.24 2.96
CA LEU A 63 -0.07 -2.52 1.79
C LEU A 63 0.62 -3.49 0.82
N LEU A 64 1.91 -3.28 0.55
CA LEU A 64 2.71 -4.21 -0.27
C LEU A 64 2.77 -5.61 0.36
N ILE A 65 2.94 -5.71 1.69
CA ILE A 65 2.86 -7.01 2.37
C ILE A 65 1.47 -7.64 2.24
N ALA A 66 0.38 -6.86 2.32
CA ALA A 66 -0.98 -7.39 2.15
C ALA A 66 -1.17 -7.98 0.75
N LEU A 67 -0.63 -7.33 -0.29
CA LEU A 67 -0.66 -7.80 -1.67
C LEU A 67 0.09 -9.14 -1.82
N ILE A 68 1.25 -9.28 -1.19
CA ILE A 68 2.01 -10.55 -1.16
C ILE A 68 1.21 -11.64 -0.43
N GLU A 69 0.72 -11.34 0.77
CA GLU A 69 0.09 -12.32 1.66
C GLU A 69 -1.26 -12.83 1.16
N ALA A 70 -2.10 -11.95 0.60
CA ALA A 70 -3.44 -12.30 0.15
C ALA A 70 -3.51 -12.68 -1.34
N GLY A 71 -2.50 -12.31 -2.14
CA GLY A 71 -2.57 -12.39 -3.60
C GLY A 71 -1.65 -13.37 -4.27
N GLY A 72 -0.62 -13.84 -3.55
CA GLY A 72 0.49 -14.56 -4.17
C GLY A 72 1.17 -13.77 -5.28
N ILE A 73 1.05 -12.43 -5.28
CA ILE A 73 1.71 -11.56 -6.25
C ILE A 73 3.22 -11.80 -6.13
N ALA A 74 3.83 -12.17 -7.25
CA ALA A 74 5.25 -12.45 -7.28
C ALA A 74 6.02 -11.18 -6.87
N SER A 75 7.13 -11.37 -6.16
CA SER A 75 7.90 -10.24 -5.66
C SER A 75 8.41 -9.31 -6.77
N ASP A 76 8.50 -9.81 -8.00
CA ASP A 76 9.00 -9.08 -9.17
C ASP A 76 7.93 -8.15 -9.77
N ASP A 77 6.64 -8.48 -9.60
CA ASP A 77 5.53 -7.63 -10.06
C ASP A 77 5.29 -6.43 -9.14
N LEU A 78 5.79 -6.50 -7.90
CA LEU A 78 5.60 -5.45 -6.87
C LEU A 78 6.12 -4.08 -7.29
N ALA A 79 7.06 -3.99 -8.23
CA ALA A 79 7.57 -2.72 -8.74
C ALA A 79 6.48 -1.90 -9.44
N GLN A 80 5.61 -2.53 -10.22
CA GLN A 80 4.49 -1.86 -10.91
C GLN A 80 3.46 -1.38 -9.88
N PHE A 81 3.15 -2.22 -8.90
CA PHE A 81 2.26 -1.87 -7.79
C PHE A 81 2.80 -0.71 -6.95
N ASN A 82 4.12 -0.68 -6.69
CA ASN A 82 4.74 0.36 -5.89
C ASN A 82 4.56 1.75 -6.49
N VAL A 83 4.59 1.89 -7.83
CA VAL A 83 4.34 3.17 -8.50
C VAL A 83 2.89 3.63 -8.30
N ALA A 84 1.93 2.73 -8.53
CA ALA A 84 0.51 3.04 -8.38
C ALA A 84 0.12 3.36 -6.92
N VAL A 85 0.67 2.59 -5.97
CA VAL A 85 0.50 2.82 -4.54
C VAL A 85 1.11 4.17 -4.15
N GLY A 86 2.35 4.44 -4.55
CA GLY A 86 3.10 5.61 -4.11
C GLY A 86 2.47 6.95 -4.49
N ARG A 87 1.76 7.02 -5.62
CA ARG A 87 1.09 8.26 -6.06
C ARG A 87 -0.15 8.60 -5.23
N SER A 88 -0.98 7.62 -4.92
CA SER A 88 -2.30 7.86 -4.29
C SER A 88 -2.28 7.67 -2.77
N LEU A 89 -1.30 6.96 -2.24
CA LEU A 89 -1.25 6.61 -0.81
C LEU A 89 -1.30 7.82 0.14
N PRO A 90 -0.59 8.95 -0.10
CA PRO A 90 -0.67 10.12 0.79
C PRO A 90 -2.11 10.65 0.96
N MET A 91 -2.88 10.66 -0.12
CA MET A 91 -4.28 11.07 -0.12
C MET A 91 -5.15 10.08 0.67
N VAL A 92 -4.98 8.78 0.42
CA VAL A 92 -5.71 7.74 1.15
C VAL A 92 -5.44 7.85 2.65
N VAL A 93 -4.18 7.99 3.05
CA VAL A 93 -3.77 8.14 4.45
C VAL A 93 -4.33 9.42 5.08
N ALA A 94 -4.35 10.54 4.35
CA ALA A 94 -4.95 11.78 4.83
C ALA A 94 -6.44 11.61 5.19
N SER A 95 -7.19 10.89 4.35
CA SER A 95 -8.63 10.66 4.57
C SER A 95 -8.95 9.76 5.77
N LEU A 96 -7.97 8.98 6.27
CA LEU A 96 -8.17 8.14 7.46
C LEU A 96 -8.40 8.95 8.74
N GLY A 97 -8.00 10.24 8.75
CA GLY A 97 -8.20 11.14 9.88
C GLY A 97 -9.55 11.84 9.93
N GLU A 98 -10.42 11.62 8.95
CA GLU A 98 -11.76 12.20 8.91
C GLU A 98 -12.69 11.58 9.97
N ALA A 99 -13.74 12.32 10.38
CA ALA A 99 -14.72 11.83 11.35
C ALA A 99 -15.45 10.56 10.86
N SER A 100 -15.71 10.49 9.55
CA SER A 100 -16.27 9.33 8.84
C SER A 100 -15.37 8.99 7.66
N PRO A 101 -14.28 8.21 7.87
CA PRO A 101 -13.33 7.93 6.81
C PRO A 101 -13.98 7.18 5.64
N PRO A 102 -13.68 7.55 4.38
CA PRO A 102 -14.16 6.82 3.21
C PRO A 102 -13.65 5.38 3.19
N PHE A 103 -14.42 4.50 2.55
CA PHE A 103 -14.05 3.10 2.37
C PHE A 103 -13.21 2.94 1.11
N TRP A 104 -11.90 2.76 1.31
CA TRP A 104 -10.93 2.51 0.27
C TRP A 104 -10.71 1.01 0.07
N LEU A 105 -10.78 0.58 -1.18
CA LEU A 105 -10.29 -0.70 -1.66
C LEU A 105 -9.21 -0.48 -2.72
N MET A 106 -8.30 -1.44 -2.81
CA MET A 106 -7.42 -1.61 -3.96
C MET A 106 -7.80 -2.93 -4.62
N ALA A 107 -8.20 -2.87 -5.88
CA ALA A 107 -8.46 -4.04 -6.69
C ALA A 107 -7.29 -4.28 -7.64
N VAL A 108 -7.00 -5.56 -7.89
CA VAL A 108 -5.94 -6.00 -8.79
C VAL A 108 -6.54 -6.92 -9.83
N ASP A 109 -6.47 -6.46 -11.08
CA ASP A 109 -6.90 -7.21 -12.25
C ASP A 109 -5.70 -7.84 -12.95
N ARG A 110 -5.94 -8.95 -13.63
CA ARG A 110 -4.95 -9.62 -14.49
C ARG A 110 -5.46 -9.67 -15.92
N ILE A 111 -4.57 -9.43 -16.87
CA ILE A 111 -4.83 -9.67 -18.28
C ILE A 111 -4.26 -11.04 -18.63
N ARG A 112 -5.13 -11.92 -19.10
CA ARG A 112 -4.78 -13.23 -19.61
C ARG A 112 -4.66 -13.16 -21.13
N ASP A 113 -3.61 -13.74 -21.66
CA ASP A 113 -3.43 -13.91 -23.10
C ASP A 113 -4.37 -15.00 -23.62
N PRO A 114 -5.28 -14.69 -24.56
CA PRO A 114 -6.19 -15.68 -25.10
C PRO A 114 -5.49 -16.80 -25.89
N GLU A 115 -4.27 -16.57 -26.40
CA GLU A 115 -3.56 -17.57 -27.22
C GLU A 115 -2.74 -18.55 -26.38
N THR A 116 -2.13 -18.08 -25.28
CA THR A 116 -1.23 -18.89 -24.45
C THR A 116 -1.81 -19.28 -23.09
N ASP A 117 -2.95 -18.69 -22.70
CA ASP A 117 -3.54 -18.79 -21.37
C ASP A 117 -2.62 -18.24 -20.24
N GLU A 118 -1.57 -17.49 -20.59
CA GLU A 118 -0.65 -16.89 -19.61
C GLU A 118 -1.13 -15.53 -19.12
N VAL A 119 -0.84 -15.21 -17.85
CA VAL A 119 -1.06 -13.86 -17.31
C VAL A 119 0.07 -12.94 -17.78
N ARG A 120 -0.26 -11.93 -18.58
CA ARG A 120 0.73 -11.00 -19.16
C ARG A 120 0.96 -9.74 -18.34
N ALA A 121 -0.02 -9.29 -17.55
CA ALA A 121 0.09 -8.07 -16.75
C ALA A 121 -0.90 -8.04 -15.59
N SER A 122 -0.54 -7.32 -14.52
CA SER A 122 -1.43 -7.04 -13.39
C SER A 122 -1.62 -5.54 -13.19
N TYR A 123 -2.85 -5.09 -13.02
CA TYR A 123 -3.20 -3.67 -12.92
C TYR A 123 -3.87 -3.36 -11.58
N PRO A 124 -3.26 -2.54 -10.72
CA PRO A 124 -3.93 -2.01 -9.55
C PRO A 124 -4.82 -0.82 -9.92
N HIS A 125 -6.02 -0.79 -9.37
CA HIS A 125 -6.87 0.39 -9.38
C HIS A 125 -7.49 0.63 -8.00
N TRP A 126 -7.85 1.88 -7.74
CA TRP A 126 -8.41 2.32 -6.48
C TRP A 126 -9.92 2.41 -6.58
N ILE A 127 -10.61 1.99 -5.52
CA ILE A 127 -12.07 2.11 -5.39
C ILE A 127 -12.33 2.86 -4.08
N ARG A 128 -13.20 3.86 -4.14
CA ARG A 128 -13.65 4.66 -2.99
C ARG A 128 -15.16 4.56 -2.87
N ASP A 129 -15.65 4.11 -1.72
CA ASP A 129 -17.09 4.00 -1.43
C ASP A 129 -17.84 3.25 -2.55
N ASP A 130 -17.28 2.10 -2.94
CA ASP A 130 -17.75 1.21 -4.01
C ASP A 130 -17.74 1.82 -5.43
N ARG A 131 -17.01 2.94 -5.63
CA ARG A 131 -16.84 3.56 -6.95
C ARG A 131 -15.38 3.49 -7.41
N PRO A 132 -15.08 2.92 -8.60
CA PRO A 132 -13.73 2.91 -9.13
C PRO A 132 -13.26 4.33 -9.46
N LEU A 133 -11.98 4.58 -9.25
CA LEU A 133 -11.32 5.80 -9.71
C LEU A 133 -10.73 5.56 -11.10
N GLY A 134 -11.04 6.47 -12.04
CA GLY A 134 -10.53 6.39 -13.41
C GLY A 134 -9.01 6.55 -13.47
N SER A 135 -8.36 5.90 -14.44
CA SER A 135 -6.91 6.01 -14.68
C SER A 135 -6.49 7.36 -15.27
N LEU A 136 -7.45 8.12 -15.83
CA LEU A 136 -7.21 9.35 -16.60
C LEU A 136 -7.47 10.64 -15.81
N HIS A 137 -8.04 10.58 -14.61
CA HIS A 137 -8.32 11.78 -13.84
C HIS A 137 -7.07 12.28 -13.12
N THR A 138 -6.66 13.49 -13.46
CA THR A 138 -5.73 14.29 -12.65
C THR A 138 -6.25 14.53 -11.24
N ASP A 139 -7.57 14.46 -11.05
CA ASP A 139 -8.21 14.48 -9.73
C ASP A 139 -8.59 13.05 -9.28
N LEU A 140 -7.67 12.41 -8.57
CA LEU A 140 -7.88 11.09 -7.94
C LEU A 140 -9.00 11.10 -6.89
N LEU A 141 -9.61 12.25 -6.57
CA LEU A 141 -10.73 12.34 -5.64
C LEU A 141 -12.10 12.19 -6.30
N GLN A 142 -12.16 12.26 -7.63
CA GLN A 142 -13.42 12.16 -8.35
C GLN A 142 -13.60 10.75 -8.95
N PRO A 143 -14.69 10.05 -8.61
CA PRO A 143 -15.02 8.80 -9.28
C PRO A 143 -15.28 9.08 -10.75
N ASP A 144 -14.88 8.14 -11.60
CA ASP A 144 -15.11 8.24 -13.04
C ASP A 144 -16.63 8.21 -13.32
N PRO A 145 -17.20 9.24 -13.99
CA PRO A 145 -18.61 9.24 -14.34
C PRO A 145 -18.98 8.20 -15.41
N GLU A 146 -18.04 7.78 -16.24
CA GLU A 146 -18.25 6.81 -17.33
C GLU A 146 -17.76 5.40 -16.95
N GLY A 147 -17.11 5.28 -15.79
CA GLY A 147 -16.54 4.03 -15.31
C GLY A 147 -15.19 3.73 -15.97
N PHE A 148 -14.29 3.16 -15.17
CA PHE A 148 -12.97 2.77 -15.63
C PHE A 148 -13.07 1.73 -16.75
N THR A 149 -12.59 2.10 -17.95
CA THR A 149 -12.56 1.21 -19.11
C THR A 149 -11.11 0.89 -19.45
N LEU A 150 -10.75 -0.40 -19.39
CA LEU A 150 -9.44 -0.92 -19.79
C LEU A 150 -9.46 -1.26 -21.28
N ASP A 151 -8.90 -0.39 -22.11
CA ASP A 151 -8.62 -0.70 -23.52
C ASP A 151 -7.55 -1.80 -23.58
N THR A 152 -7.95 -3.07 -23.71
CA THR A 152 -7.04 -4.21 -23.51
C THR A 152 -7.11 -5.27 -24.61
N ILE A 153 -5.96 -5.89 -24.86
CA ILE A 153 -5.68 -6.87 -25.94
C ILE A 153 -6.07 -8.32 -25.52
N GLY A 154 -6.81 -8.50 -24.42
CA GLY A 154 -7.21 -9.82 -23.90
C GLY A 154 -8.26 -9.75 -22.77
N PRO A 155 -8.81 -10.89 -22.32
CA PRO A 155 -9.79 -10.93 -21.23
C PRO A 155 -9.21 -10.43 -19.90
N ILE A 156 -10.01 -9.62 -19.20
CA ILE A 156 -9.70 -9.08 -17.87
C ILE A 156 -10.31 -10.00 -16.81
N GLU A 157 -9.49 -10.41 -15.85
CA GLU A 157 -9.91 -11.18 -14.68
C GLU A 157 -9.63 -10.37 -13.42
N MET A 158 -10.66 -10.05 -12.63
CA MET A 158 -10.46 -9.50 -11.29
C MET A 158 -10.02 -10.64 -10.37
N VAL A 159 -8.82 -10.53 -9.81
CA VAL A 159 -8.23 -11.65 -9.04
C VAL A 159 -8.23 -11.37 -7.54
N GLN A 160 -8.11 -10.11 -7.15
CA GLN A 160 -7.93 -9.78 -5.74
C GLN A 160 -8.43 -8.39 -5.38
N THR A 161 -8.97 -8.26 -4.16
CA THR A 161 -9.25 -6.98 -3.53
C THR A 161 -8.57 -6.89 -2.17
N VAL A 162 -8.04 -5.72 -1.83
CA VAL A 162 -7.43 -5.41 -0.55
C VAL A 162 -8.24 -4.31 0.14
N PRO A 163 -8.80 -4.56 1.34
CA PRO A 163 -9.61 -3.57 2.05
C PRO A 163 -8.74 -2.54 2.78
N VAL A 164 -8.27 -1.53 2.03
CA VAL A 164 -7.24 -0.58 2.47
C VAL A 164 -7.66 0.21 3.72
N THR A 165 -8.90 0.72 3.80
CA THR A 165 -9.32 1.46 5.01
C THR A 165 -9.26 0.57 6.26
N ARG A 166 -9.75 -0.68 6.17
CA ARG A 166 -9.70 -1.62 7.31
C ARG A 166 -8.27 -2.00 7.68
N LEU A 167 -7.40 -2.07 6.69
CA LEU A 167 -5.99 -2.39 6.84
C LEU A 167 -5.21 -1.26 7.53
N LEU A 168 -5.37 -0.03 7.05
CA LEU A 168 -4.49 1.09 7.43
C LEU A 168 -5.02 1.93 8.60
N LEU A 169 -6.34 1.97 8.82
CA LEU A 169 -6.93 2.77 9.91
C LEU A 169 -6.41 2.39 11.30
N PRO A 170 -6.21 1.10 11.66
CA PRO A 170 -5.63 0.74 12.94
C PRO A 170 -4.19 1.25 13.11
N LEU A 171 -3.37 1.18 12.05
CA LEU A 171 -2.00 1.70 12.04
C LEU A 171 -2.00 3.22 12.23
N TRP A 172 -2.88 3.92 11.50
CA TRP A 172 -3.01 5.38 11.61
C TRP A 172 -3.32 5.81 13.04
N ARG A 173 -4.26 5.12 13.70
CA ARG A 173 -4.59 5.38 15.10
C ARG A 173 -3.41 5.15 16.05
N GLN A 174 -2.53 4.18 15.77
CA GLN A 174 -1.34 3.93 16.59
C GLN A 174 -0.29 5.04 16.44
N PHE A 175 -0.06 5.54 15.22
CA PHE A 175 0.87 6.65 15.00
C PHE A 175 0.40 7.93 15.71
N ARG A 176 -0.89 8.26 15.64
CA ARG A 176 -1.42 9.46 16.31
C ARG A 176 -1.34 9.38 17.83
N LYS A 177 -1.52 8.19 18.43
CA LYS A 177 -1.29 7.97 19.87
C LYS A 177 0.17 8.17 20.27
N HIS A 178 1.10 7.76 19.41
CA HIS A 178 2.54 7.94 19.65
C HIS A 178 2.96 9.41 19.60
N GLU A 179 2.39 10.21 18.70
CA GLU A 179 2.66 11.66 18.64
C GLU A 179 2.16 12.40 19.89
N THR A 180 1.00 12.03 20.44
CA THR A 180 0.45 12.69 21.65
C THR A 180 1.22 12.32 22.93
N ALA A 181 1.96 11.21 22.95
CA ALA A 181 2.75 10.79 24.11
C ALA A 181 4.13 11.48 24.19
N HIS A 182 4.55 12.15 23.12
CA HIS A 182 5.85 12.82 23.01
C HIS A 182 5.75 14.33 22.76
N ALA A 183 4.52 14.88 22.75
CA ALA A 183 4.23 16.31 22.73
C ALA A 183 4.00 16.82 24.16
#